data_AF-H8WW95-F1
#
_entry.id   AF-H8WW95-F1
#
_cell.length_a   1.000
_cell.length_b   1.000
_cell.length_c   1.000
_cell.angle_alpha   90.00
_cell.angle_beta   90.00
_cell.angle_gamma   90.00
#
_symmetry.space_group_name_H-M   'P 1'
#
loop_
_entity.id
_entity.type
_entity.pdbx_description
1 polymer ?
#
loop_
_entity_poly.entity_id
_entity_poly.type
_entity_poly.pdbx_seq_one_letter_code
_entity_poly.pdbx_strand_id
1 'polypeptide(L)'
;MAISSTLQRLLPQKFLGFIPLFIGVEVILGITILNKAGGLYGILSLFTGHPIDFWQWLYNSLALIMLPIYATALINLRNKSRNLRKMSLATVVYLIDTVIGSLYTIYFVFFWFSSEDGSGEDVGGDALLKRKVDSSDEGIDLSSQSASAGRELFFIFATTIVMSVIRIYFALVILSFTKALLKKNSMEQRYRDGPNDISDANTEENEILNSTGLYGEFRKAIFDLEIRSKEFLEDLLN
;
A
#
# COMPACT_ATOMS: atom_id res chain seq x y z
N MET A 1 -7.48 -17.24 15.26
CA MET A 1 -6.21 -18.01 15.12
C MET A 1 -5.14 -17.08 15.66
N ALA A 2 -4.74 -17.25 16.91
CA ALA A 2 -3.96 -16.22 17.62
C ALA A 2 -2.58 -16.02 16.97
N ILE A 3 -2.17 -14.76 16.81
CA ILE A 3 -0.83 -14.40 16.37
C ILE A 3 0.23 -15.01 17.32
N SER A 4 1.24 -15.65 16.74
CA SER A 4 2.43 -16.14 17.46
C SER A 4 3.06 -15.03 18.30
N SER A 5 3.43 -15.36 19.55
CA SER A 5 4.11 -14.47 20.50
C SER A 5 5.31 -13.71 19.89
N THR A 6 5.96 -14.31 18.90
CA THR A 6 7.06 -13.70 18.13
C THR A 6 6.64 -12.45 17.36
N LEU A 7 5.47 -12.47 16.71
CA LEU A 7 5.00 -11.32 15.95
C LEU A 7 4.53 -10.20 16.88
N GLN A 8 3.99 -10.53 18.06
CA GLN A 8 3.68 -9.52 19.08
C GLN A 8 4.92 -8.74 19.54
N ARG A 9 6.08 -9.41 19.59
CA ARG A 9 7.37 -8.78 19.92
C ARG A 9 7.91 -7.91 18.78
N LEU A 10 7.54 -8.21 17.53
CA LEU A 10 7.95 -7.47 16.35
C LEU A 10 7.15 -6.18 16.12
N LEU A 11 5.98 -6.04 16.74
CA LEU A 11 5.12 -4.87 16.57
C LEU A 11 5.75 -3.61 17.19
N PRO A 12 6.01 -2.55 16.40
CA PRO A 12 6.64 -1.34 16.89
C PRO A 12 5.70 -0.58 17.84
N GLN A 13 6.22 -0.15 18.99
CA GLN A 13 5.47 0.66 19.96
C GLN A 13 5.49 2.16 19.62
N LYS A 14 6.51 2.59 18.87
CA LYS A 14 6.74 3.97 18.44
C LYS A 14 7.18 3.97 16.98
N PHE A 15 6.78 4.98 16.23
CA PHE A 15 7.25 5.20 14.88
C PHE A 15 8.72 5.69 14.93
N LEU A 16 9.61 5.03 14.17
CA LEU A 16 11.06 5.26 14.19
C LEU A 16 11.72 5.19 15.58
N GLY A 17 11.04 4.61 16.59
CA GLY A 17 11.54 4.47 17.96
C GLY A 17 11.30 5.67 18.88
N PHE A 18 11.01 6.86 18.36
CA PHE A 18 10.83 8.07 19.18
C PHE A 18 9.53 8.83 18.92
N ILE A 19 8.85 8.57 17.80
CA ILE A 19 7.67 9.32 17.37
C ILE A 19 6.38 8.58 17.76
N PRO A 20 5.30 9.27 18.18
CA PRO A 20 4.01 8.64 18.41
C PRO A 20 3.48 7.90 17.18
N LEU A 21 2.89 6.72 17.41
CA LEU A 21 2.44 5.83 16.35
C LEU A 21 1.36 6.46 15.44
N PHE A 22 0.51 7.33 15.99
CA PHE A 22 -0.52 8.05 15.24
C PHE A 22 0.09 8.92 14.13
N ILE A 23 1.16 9.68 14.41
CA ILE A 23 1.83 10.48 13.37
C ILE A 23 2.45 9.57 12.33
N GLY A 24 3.01 8.42 12.75
CA GLY A 24 3.60 7.45 11.84
C GLY A 24 2.56 6.94 10.84
N VAL A 25 1.39 6.57 11.34
CA VAL A 25 0.26 6.16 10.49
C VAL A 25 -0.22 7.29 9.59
N GLU A 26 -0.29 8.53 10.08
CA GLU A 26 -0.66 9.70 9.26
C GLU A 26 0.29 9.88 8.08
N VAL A 27 1.60 9.84 8.34
CA VAL A 27 2.66 9.95 7.31
C VAL A 27 2.59 8.78 6.33
N ILE A 28 2.47 7.55 6.83
CA ILE A 28 2.41 6.34 5.99
C ILE A 28 1.17 6.39 5.08
N LEU A 29 0.00 6.74 5.62
CA LEU A 29 -1.22 6.87 4.82
C LEU A 29 -1.07 7.99 3.78
N GLY A 30 -0.49 9.13 4.14
CA GLY A 30 -0.20 10.22 3.20
C GLY A 30 0.69 9.76 2.03
N ILE A 31 1.82 9.10 2.32
CA ILE A 31 2.71 8.54 1.30
C ILE A 31 1.98 7.51 0.44
N THR A 32 1.17 6.66 1.06
CA THR A 32 0.42 5.60 0.36
C THR A 32 -0.61 6.19 -0.58
N ILE A 33 -1.35 7.20 -0.17
CA ILE A 33 -2.33 7.89 -1.02
C ILE A 33 -1.62 8.52 -2.23
N LEU A 34 -0.50 9.21 -2.02
CA LEU A 34 0.28 9.80 -3.11
C LEU A 34 0.80 8.72 -4.07
N ASN A 35 1.31 7.60 -3.54
CA ASN A 35 1.76 6.48 -4.36
C ASN A 35 0.61 5.89 -5.21
N LYS A 36 -0.56 5.69 -4.60
CA LYS A 36 -1.74 5.12 -5.28
C LYS A 36 -2.39 6.09 -6.26
N ALA A 37 -2.34 7.39 -6.00
CA ALA A 37 -2.78 8.43 -6.94
C ALA A 37 -1.97 8.38 -8.25
N GLY A 38 -0.71 7.93 -8.19
CA GLY A 38 0.10 7.66 -9.37
C GLY A 38 -0.52 6.64 -10.34
N GLY A 39 -1.39 5.74 -9.86
CA GLY A 39 -2.13 4.80 -10.70
C GLY A 39 -3.04 5.47 -11.74
N LEU A 40 -3.43 6.73 -11.51
CA LEU A 40 -4.17 7.53 -12.49
C LEU A 40 -3.37 7.71 -13.79
N TYR A 41 -2.04 7.88 -13.69
CA TYR A 41 -1.17 8.01 -14.87
C TYR A 41 -1.11 6.71 -15.68
N GLY A 42 -1.13 5.54 -15.01
CA GLY A 42 -1.17 4.23 -15.68
C GLY A 42 -2.50 3.95 -16.39
N ILE A 43 -3.60 4.58 -15.96
CA ILE A 43 -4.87 4.54 -16.69
C ILE A 43 -4.85 5.54 -17.84
N LEU A 44 -4.28 6.73 -17.63
CA LEU A 44 -4.15 7.75 -18.67
C LEU A 44 -3.31 7.26 -19.85
N SER A 45 -2.30 6.42 -19.61
CA SER A 45 -1.43 5.89 -20.66
C SER A 45 -2.17 5.03 -21.70
N LEU A 46 -3.29 4.39 -21.32
CA LEU A 46 -4.17 3.70 -22.27
C LEU A 46 -4.79 4.65 -23.27
N PHE A 47 -5.23 5.83 -22.80
CA PHE A 47 -5.86 6.83 -23.65
C PHE A 47 -4.86 7.52 -24.58
N THR A 48 -3.58 7.54 -24.22
CA THR A 48 -2.51 8.11 -25.07
C THR A 48 -1.92 7.10 -26.06
N GLY A 49 -2.43 5.86 -26.10
CA GLY A 49 -1.94 4.82 -27.02
C GLY A 49 -0.63 4.16 -26.61
N HIS A 50 -0.25 4.26 -25.33
CA HIS A 50 0.96 3.57 -24.83
C HIS A 50 0.68 2.07 -24.65
N PRO A 51 1.56 1.16 -25.13
CA PRO A 51 1.38 -0.27 -24.93
C PRO A 51 1.57 -0.61 -23.44
N ILE A 52 0.49 -0.97 -22.76
CA ILE A 52 0.49 -1.38 -21.37
C ILE A 52 0.08 -2.85 -21.26
N ASP A 53 0.85 -3.63 -20.51
CA ASP A 53 0.50 -5.03 -20.25
C ASP A 53 -0.74 -5.13 -19.38
N PHE A 54 -1.51 -6.21 -19.54
CA PHE A 54 -2.68 -6.49 -18.70
C PHE A 54 -2.37 -6.42 -17.21
N TRP A 55 -1.22 -6.96 -16.78
CA TRP A 55 -0.80 -6.95 -15.38
C TRP A 55 -0.50 -5.53 -14.86
N GLN A 56 0.10 -4.68 -15.69
CA GLN A 56 0.37 -3.29 -15.35
C GLN A 56 -0.95 -2.51 -15.25
N TRP A 57 -1.88 -2.74 -16.18
CA TRP A 57 -3.21 -2.12 -16.13
C TRP A 57 -4.00 -2.55 -14.88
N LEU A 58 -4.00 -3.84 -14.56
CA LEU A 58 -4.68 -4.38 -13.39
C LEU A 58 -4.11 -3.79 -12.10
N TYR A 59 -2.78 -3.73 -11.98
CA TYR A 59 -2.11 -3.16 -10.81
C TYR A 59 -2.46 -1.67 -10.61
N ASN A 60 -2.44 -0.88 -11.68
CA ASN A 60 -2.82 0.54 -11.63
C ASN A 60 -4.31 0.74 -11.32
N SER A 61 -5.18 -0.11 -11.85
CA SER A 61 -6.62 -0.07 -11.57
C SER A 61 -6.94 -0.41 -10.12
N LEU A 62 -6.29 -1.45 -9.58
CA LEU A 62 -6.39 -1.80 -8.16
C LEU A 62 -5.90 -0.66 -7.27
N ALA A 63 -4.82 0.03 -7.67
CA ALA A 63 -4.31 1.17 -6.93
C ALA A 63 -5.37 2.29 -6.78
N LEU A 64 -6.11 2.57 -7.87
CA LEU A 64 -7.17 3.58 -7.85
C LEU A 64 -8.37 3.14 -7.00
N ILE A 65 -8.75 1.87 -7.04
CA ILE A 65 -9.86 1.31 -6.23
C ILE A 65 -9.55 1.40 -4.73
N MET A 66 -8.29 1.24 -4.32
CA MET A 66 -7.90 1.30 -2.90
C MET A 66 -7.77 2.73 -2.36
N LEU A 67 -7.64 3.73 -3.23
CA LEU A 67 -7.39 5.12 -2.86
C LEU A 67 -8.48 5.72 -1.93
N PRO A 68 -9.79 5.54 -2.19
CA PRO A 68 -10.85 6.04 -1.31
C PRO A 68 -10.79 5.45 0.10
N ILE A 69 -10.33 4.20 0.24
CA ILE A 69 -10.21 3.51 1.54
C ILE A 69 -9.13 4.21 2.38
N TYR A 70 -7.95 4.43 1.80
CA TYR A 70 -6.86 5.13 2.49
C TYR A 70 -7.19 6.59 2.79
N ALA A 71 -7.81 7.31 1.85
CA ALA A 71 -8.23 8.69 2.06
C ALA A 71 -9.25 8.79 3.20
N THR A 72 -10.23 7.89 3.23
CA THR A 72 -11.24 7.84 4.29
C THR A 72 -10.62 7.52 5.64
N ALA A 73 -9.66 6.60 5.70
CA ALA A 73 -8.92 6.29 6.92
C ALA A 73 -8.13 7.50 7.44
N LEU A 74 -7.41 8.21 6.56
CA LEU A 74 -6.62 9.39 6.91
C LEU A 74 -7.50 10.53 7.43
N ILE A 75 -8.58 10.88 6.72
CA ILE A 75 -9.49 11.96 7.12
C ILE A 75 -10.15 11.66 8.48
N ASN A 76 -10.49 10.39 8.73
CA ASN A 76 -11.13 10.01 9.97
C ASN A 76 -10.13 9.75 11.09
N LEU A 77 -8.81 9.70 10.87
CA LEU A 77 -7.77 9.29 11.84
C LEU A 77 -7.82 10.03 13.18
N ARG A 78 -8.39 11.23 13.24
CA ARG A 78 -8.58 12.02 14.47
C ARG A 78 -9.92 11.78 15.19
N ASN A 79 -10.95 11.30 14.51
CA ASN A 79 -12.30 11.07 15.05
C ASN A 79 -12.49 9.70 15.74
N LYS A 80 -12.29 9.69 17.06
CA LYS A 80 -12.19 8.51 17.96
C LYS A 80 -13.25 7.41 17.77
N SER A 81 -14.53 7.75 17.56
CA SER A 81 -15.61 6.75 17.42
C SER A 81 -15.62 6.07 16.04
N ARG A 82 -15.30 6.84 14.98
CA ARG A 82 -15.47 6.41 13.59
C ARG A 82 -14.21 5.82 12.97
N ASN A 83 -13.04 6.04 13.57
CA ASN A 83 -11.79 5.58 12.99
C ASN A 83 -11.40 4.15 13.34
N LEU A 84 -12.01 3.46 14.32
CA LEU A 84 -11.67 2.05 14.52
C LEU A 84 -12.02 1.18 13.30
N ARG A 85 -13.27 1.26 12.83
CA ARG A 85 -13.78 0.45 11.70
C ARG A 85 -13.00 0.75 10.41
N LYS A 86 -12.90 2.04 10.08
CA LYS A 86 -12.18 2.53 8.89
C LYS A 86 -10.68 2.19 8.93
N MET A 87 -10.03 2.31 10.09
CA MET A 87 -8.63 1.91 10.25
C MET A 87 -8.44 0.39 10.17
N SER A 88 -9.39 -0.39 10.67
CA SER A 88 -9.36 -1.85 10.57
C SER A 88 -9.42 -2.30 9.11
N LEU A 89 -10.38 -1.75 8.35
CA LEU A 89 -10.46 -1.94 6.91
C LEU A 89 -9.15 -1.55 6.20
N ALA A 90 -8.68 -0.33 6.44
CA ALA A 90 -7.45 0.16 5.81
C ALA A 90 -6.23 -0.70 6.17
N THR A 91 -6.17 -1.26 7.38
CA THR A 91 -5.09 -2.16 7.80
C THR A 91 -5.12 -3.47 7.01
N VAL A 92 -6.27 -4.12 6.91
CA VAL A 92 -6.41 -5.37 6.14
C VAL A 92 -6.07 -5.13 4.68
N VAL A 93 -6.61 -4.05 4.09
CA VAL A 93 -6.31 -3.65 2.71
C VAL A 93 -4.82 -3.36 2.53
N TYR A 94 -4.17 -2.68 3.46
CA TYR A 94 -2.73 -2.39 3.39
C TYR A 94 -1.87 -3.66 3.48
N LEU A 95 -2.25 -4.63 4.31
CA LEU A 95 -1.57 -5.92 4.41
C LEU A 95 -1.67 -6.69 3.10
N ILE A 96 -2.87 -6.76 2.52
CA ILE A 96 -3.11 -7.42 1.23
C ILE A 96 -2.35 -6.68 0.13
N ASP A 97 -2.40 -5.35 0.09
CA ASP A 97 -1.69 -4.51 -0.87
C ASP A 97 -0.17 -4.71 -0.78
N THR A 98 0.37 -4.87 0.43
CA THR A 98 1.79 -5.17 0.64
C THR A 98 2.17 -6.53 0.04
N VAL A 99 1.33 -7.56 0.21
CA VAL A 99 1.54 -8.89 -0.38
C VAL A 99 1.46 -8.82 -1.89
N ILE A 100 0.39 -8.25 -2.44
CA ILE A 100 0.19 -8.10 -3.89
C ILE A 100 1.34 -7.30 -4.51
N GLY A 101 1.73 -6.18 -3.90
CA GLY A 101 2.84 -5.35 -4.37
C GLY A 101 4.19 -6.09 -4.32
N SER A 102 4.39 -6.98 -3.35
CA SER A 102 5.59 -7.83 -3.27
C SER A 102 5.59 -8.88 -4.37
N LEU A 103 4.47 -9.57 -4.58
CA LEU A 103 4.30 -10.53 -5.68
C LEU A 103 4.49 -9.88 -7.04
N TYR A 104 3.95 -8.67 -7.24
CA TYR A 104 4.11 -7.91 -8.47
C TYR A 104 5.57 -7.50 -8.69
N THR A 105 6.29 -7.12 -7.63
CA THR A 105 7.73 -6.82 -7.71
C THR A 105 8.52 -8.05 -8.11
N ILE A 106 8.23 -9.21 -7.51
CA ILE A 106 8.87 -10.49 -7.87
C ILE A 106 8.57 -10.85 -9.32
N TYR A 107 7.30 -10.77 -9.74
CA TYR A 107 6.88 -11.00 -11.12
C TYR A 107 7.65 -10.10 -12.09
N PHE A 108 7.72 -8.80 -11.81
CA PHE A 108 8.40 -7.84 -12.66
C PHE A 108 9.90 -8.11 -12.76
N VAL A 109 10.55 -8.47 -11.65
CA VAL A 109 11.95 -8.88 -11.64
C VAL A 109 12.15 -10.11 -12.54
N PHE A 110 11.35 -11.16 -12.38
CA PHE A 110 11.46 -12.36 -13.23
C PHE A 110 11.20 -12.07 -14.71
N PHE A 111 10.18 -11.27 -15.01
CA PHE A 111 9.84 -10.86 -16.37
C PHE A 111 11.00 -10.08 -16.99
N TRP A 112 11.56 -9.11 -16.29
CA TRP A 112 12.70 -8.31 -16.74
C TRP A 112 13.89 -9.20 -17.08
N PHE A 113 14.31 -10.10 -16.18
CA PHE A 113 15.44 -11.00 -16.44
C PHE A 113 15.18 -11.99 -17.58
N SER A 114 13.95 -12.53 -17.67
CA SER A 114 13.61 -13.48 -18.74
C SER A 114 13.58 -12.81 -20.13
N SER A 115 13.20 -11.53 -20.19
CA SER A 115 13.27 -10.75 -21.42
C SER A 115 14.70 -10.41 -21.82
N GLU A 116 15.57 -10.14 -20.86
CA GLU A 116 17.00 -9.88 -21.09
C GLU A 116 17.72 -11.12 -21.64
N ASP A 117 17.42 -12.30 -21.09
CA ASP A 117 18.00 -13.59 -21.53
C ASP A 117 17.52 -14.01 -22.94
N GLY A 118 16.33 -13.55 -23.36
CA GLY A 118 15.79 -13.76 -24.71
C GLY A 118 16.34 -12.80 -25.77
N SER A 119 16.94 -11.68 -25.36
CA SER A 119 17.68 -10.74 -26.21
C SER A 119 19.19 -11.03 -26.21
N GLY A 120 19.55 -12.31 -26.35
CA GLY A 120 20.92 -12.82 -26.40
C GLY A 120 21.79 -12.34 -27.57
N GLU A 121 21.36 -11.32 -28.32
CA GLU A 121 22.20 -10.56 -29.24
C GLU A 121 21.92 -9.05 -29.04
N ASP A 122 22.91 -8.35 -28.47
CA ASP A 122 23.17 -6.92 -28.68
C ASP A 122 22.13 -5.87 -28.26
N VAL A 123 21.70 -5.80 -26.99
CA VAL A 123 20.91 -4.62 -26.53
C VAL A 123 21.47 -3.90 -25.30
N GLY A 124 22.33 -4.53 -24.50
CA GLY A 124 23.01 -3.84 -23.39
C GLY A 124 24.16 -2.91 -23.81
N GLY A 125 24.71 -3.11 -25.03
CA GLY A 125 25.81 -2.31 -25.58
C GLY A 125 25.47 -1.58 -26.89
N ASP A 126 24.59 -2.14 -27.73
CA ASP A 126 24.46 -1.68 -29.10
C ASP A 126 23.44 -0.54 -29.29
N ALA A 127 22.46 -0.36 -28.40
CA ALA A 127 21.54 0.77 -28.47
C ALA A 127 22.23 2.15 -28.24
N LEU A 128 23.35 2.15 -27.49
CA LEU A 128 24.20 3.33 -27.29
C LEU A 128 25.33 3.43 -28.33
N LEU A 129 25.83 2.31 -28.86
CA LEU A 129 26.83 2.30 -29.93
C LEU A 129 26.23 2.68 -31.30
N LYS A 130 25.01 2.25 -31.61
CA LYS A 130 24.32 2.55 -32.87
C LYS A 130 23.94 4.01 -33.02
N ARG A 131 23.78 4.76 -31.92
CA ARG A 131 23.67 6.23 -31.95
C ARG A 131 25.02 6.93 -32.19
N LYS A 132 26.14 6.28 -31.84
CA LYS A 132 27.50 6.83 -31.94
C LYS A 132 28.14 6.63 -33.31
N VAL A 133 27.72 5.61 -34.07
CA VAL A 133 28.26 5.35 -35.41
C VAL A 133 27.86 6.41 -36.45
N ASP A 134 26.76 7.15 -36.20
CA ASP A 134 26.25 8.18 -37.12
C ASP A 134 26.74 9.62 -36.84
N SER A 135 27.60 9.80 -35.83
CA SER A 135 28.13 11.13 -35.45
C SER A 135 29.62 11.05 -35.14
N SER A 136 30.41 10.97 -36.20
CA SER A 136 31.82 11.30 -36.18
C SER A 136 32.01 12.80 -35.96
N ASP A 137 32.15 13.24 -34.71
CA ASP A 137 32.99 14.40 -34.40
C ASP A 137 33.46 14.38 -32.92
N GLU A 138 34.65 14.93 -32.72
CA GLU A 138 35.48 15.03 -31.52
C GLU A 138 34.87 14.80 -30.11
N GLY A 139 35.35 13.74 -29.45
CA GLY A 139 36.02 13.84 -28.14
C GLY A 139 35.28 14.47 -26.94
N ILE A 140 34.31 13.75 -26.35
CA ILE A 140 34.15 13.68 -24.89
C ILE A 140 33.86 12.22 -24.53
N ASP A 141 34.80 11.60 -23.80
CA ASP A 141 34.70 10.19 -23.38
C ASP A 141 33.73 10.03 -22.19
N LEU A 142 32.44 10.22 -22.49
CA LEU A 142 31.30 9.98 -21.58
C LEU A 142 31.10 8.49 -21.26
N SER A 143 31.82 7.59 -21.93
CA SER A 143 31.70 6.14 -21.73
C SER A 143 32.38 5.64 -20.45
N SER A 144 33.33 6.42 -19.91
CA SER A 144 33.97 6.16 -18.61
C SER A 144 33.10 6.52 -17.40
N GLN A 145 31.94 7.17 -17.62
CA GLN A 145 31.03 7.65 -16.57
C GLN A 145 29.82 6.75 -16.34
N SER A 146 29.58 5.74 -17.17
CA SER A 146 28.55 4.73 -16.91
C SER A 146 29.08 3.70 -15.90
N ALA A 147 28.28 3.40 -14.88
CA ALA A 147 28.59 2.35 -13.93
C ALA A 147 28.66 1.01 -14.68
N SER A 148 29.58 0.12 -14.28
CA SER A 148 29.57 -1.27 -14.77
C SER A 148 28.14 -1.85 -14.66
N ALA A 149 27.67 -2.60 -15.66
CA ALA A 149 26.33 -3.19 -15.66
C ALA A 149 26.01 -3.96 -14.37
N GLY A 150 27.00 -4.64 -13.77
CA GLY A 150 26.84 -5.31 -12.48
C GLY A 150 26.62 -4.36 -11.30
N ARG A 151 27.20 -3.15 -11.35
CA ARG A 151 26.99 -2.10 -10.35
C ARG A 151 25.58 -1.49 -10.48
N GLU A 152 25.09 -1.28 -11.69
CA GLU A 152 23.73 -0.78 -11.92
C GLU A 152 22.68 -1.77 -11.40
N LEU A 153 22.81 -3.05 -11.75
CA LEU A 153 21.94 -4.12 -11.24
C LEU A 153 21.99 -4.21 -9.71
N PHE A 154 23.18 -4.16 -9.11
CA PHE A 154 23.32 -4.18 -7.66
C PHE A 154 22.54 -3.04 -6.99
N PHE A 155 22.65 -1.81 -7.50
CA PHE A 155 21.92 -0.67 -6.94
C PHE A 155 20.40 -0.81 -7.11
N ILE A 156 19.92 -1.33 -8.25
CA ILE A 156 18.50 -1.60 -8.48
C ILE A 156 17.99 -2.61 -7.46
N PHE A 157 18.67 -3.76 -7.31
CA PHE A 157 18.28 -4.80 -6.36
C PHE A 157 18.35 -4.32 -4.91
N ALA A 158 19.44 -3.66 -4.53
CA ALA A 158 19.60 -3.13 -3.18
C ALA A 158 18.49 -2.14 -2.85
N THR A 159 18.17 -1.23 -3.78
CA THR A 159 17.08 -0.26 -3.61
C THR A 159 15.73 -0.95 -3.50
N THR A 160 15.44 -1.94 -4.36
CA THR A 160 14.19 -2.71 -4.31
C THR A 160 14.02 -3.47 -3.00
N ILE A 161 15.08 -4.12 -2.50
CA ILE A 161 15.06 -4.82 -1.21
C ILE A 161 14.81 -3.85 -0.07
N VAL A 162 15.52 -2.72 -0.04
CA VAL A 162 15.33 -1.68 0.98
C VAL A 162 13.90 -1.14 0.96
N MET A 163 13.36 -0.83 -0.21
CA MET A 163 11.97 -0.37 -0.35
C MET A 163 10.96 -1.43 0.11
N SER A 164 11.23 -2.71 -0.16
CA SER A 164 10.39 -3.82 0.32
C SER A 164 10.41 -3.93 1.85
N VAL A 165 11.59 -3.84 2.48
CA VAL A 165 11.73 -3.84 3.94
C VAL A 165 11.02 -2.66 4.58
N ILE A 166 11.14 -1.46 3.99
CA ILE A 166 10.42 -0.26 4.46
C ILE A 166 8.90 -0.49 4.39
N ARG A 167 8.40 -1.06 3.29
CA ARG A 167 6.97 -1.36 3.13
C ARG A 167 6.47 -2.34 4.19
N ILE A 168 7.24 -3.40 4.47
CA ILE A 168 6.92 -4.35 5.54
C ILE A 168 6.91 -3.65 6.90
N TYR A 169 7.88 -2.78 7.18
CA TYR A 169 7.90 -1.99 8.41
C TYR A 169 6.65 -1.10 8.54
N PHE A 170 6.25 -0.42 7.47
CA PHE A 170 5.03 0.40 7.46
C PHE A 170 3.77 -0.42 7.72
N ALA A 171 3.68 -1.63 7.16
CA ALA A 171 2.58 -2.55 7.45
C ALA A 171 2.52 -2.92 8.94
N LEU A 172 3.67 -3.17 9.56
CA LEU A 172 3.76 -3.45 11.01
C LEU A 172 3.37 -2.23 11.86
N VAL A 173 3.73 -1.01 11.43
CA VAL A 173 3.34 0.24 12.12
C VAL A 173 1.83 0.43 12.11
N ILE A 174 1.19 0.30 10.93
CA ILE A 174 -0.27 0.41 10.81
C ILE A 174 -0.96 -0.68 11.65
N LEU A 175 -0.48 -1.93 11.57
CA LEU A 175 -1.02 -3.03 12.35
C LEU A 175 -0.91 -2.79 13.86
N SER A 176 0.23 -2.28 14.33
CA SER A 176 0.44 -1.95 15.74
C SER A 176 -0.50 -0.85 16.23
N PHE A 177 -0.73 0.17 15.40
CA PHE A 177 -1.66 1.23 15.73
C PHE A 177 -3.10 0.74 15.80
N THR A 178 -3.52 -0.06 14.83
CA THR A 178 -4.87 -0.64 14.83
C THR A 178 -5.06 -1.59 16.01
N LYS A 179 -4.04 -2.37 16.38
CA LYS A 179 -4.06 -3.17 17.62
C LYS A 179 -4.27 -2.29 18.86
N ALA A 180 -3.55 -1.17 18.96
CA ALA A 180 -3.72 -0.23 20.06
C ALA A 180 -5.14 0.36 20.11
N LEU A 181 -5.73 0.66 18.95
CA LEU A 181 -7.12 1.11 18.84
C LEU A 181 -8.13 0.03 19.26
N LEU A 182 -7.95 -1.22 18.82
CA LEU A 182 -8.82 -2.34 19.19
C LEU A 182 -8.77 -2.60 20.70
N LYS A 183 -7.57 -2.63 21.27
CA LYS A 183 -7.37 -2.81 22.72
C LYS A 183 -8.03 -1.69 23.52
N LYS A 184 -7.89 -0.44 23.05
CA LYS A 184 -8.54 0.72 23.67
C LYS A 184 -10.06 0.62 23.60
N ASN A 185 -10.62 0.24 22.45
CA ASN A 185 -12.07 0.08 22.28
C ASN A 185 -12.61 -1.04 23.19
N SER A 186 -11.95 -2.20 23.23
CA SER A 186 -12.35 -3.31 24.12
C SER A 186 -12.34 -2.90 25.60
N MET A 187 -11.37 -2.09 26.02
CA MET A 187 -11.37 -1.50 27.37
C MET A 187 -12.52 -0.50 27.54
N GLU A 188 -12.70 0.44 26.62
CA GLU A 188 -13.77 1.43 26.68
C GLU A 188 -15.16 0.77 26.75
N GLN A 189 -15.41 -0.28 25.97
CA GLN A 189 -16.66 -1.05 26.02
C GLN A 189 -16.95 -1.63 27.40
N ARG A 190 -15.93 -2.11 28.13
CA ARG A 190 -16.09 -2.63 29.50
C ARG A 190 -16.48 -1.58 30.53
N TYR A 191 -16.24 -0.30 30.24
CA TYR A 191 -16.58 0.82 31.12
C TYR A 191 -17.74 1.68 30.57
N ARG A 192 -18.25 1.39 29.36
CA ARG A 192 -19.24 2.20 28.65
C ARG A 192 -20.67 1.68 28.90
N ASP A 193 -21.13 1.82 30.14
CA ASP A 193 -22.54 1.68 30.55
C ASP A 193 -23.28 3.03 30.51
N GLY A 194 -23.05 3.84 29.46
CA GLY A 194 -23.60 5.20 29.31
C GLY A 194 -24.48 5.34 28.05
N PRO A 195 -25.72 5.87 28.14
CA PRO A 195 -26.70 5.85 27.06
C PRO A 195 -26.40 6.74 25.83
N ASN A 196 -25.48 7.72 25.92
CA ASN A 196 -25.37 8.81 24.94
C ASN A 196 -24.46 8.55 23.72
N ASP A 197 -23.57 7.55 23.73
CA ASP A 197 -22.62 7.26 22.62
C ASP A 197 -23.07 6.05 21.77
N ILE A 198 -23.99 5.25 22.33
CA ILE A 198 -24.65 4.14 21.64
C ILE A 198 -25.68 4.68 20.63
N SER A 199 -26.30 5.83 20.91
CA SER A 199 -27.28 6.45 20.02
C SER A 199 -26.67 6.88 18.68
N ASP A 200 -25.48 7.48 18.68
CA ASP A 200 -24.87 8.02 17.46
C ASP A 200 -24.34 6.91 16.54
N ALA A 201 -23.73 5.86 17.11
CA ALA A 201 -23.28 4.70 16.36
C ALA A 201 -24.45 3.93 15.73
N ASN A 202 -25.53 3.72 16.50
CA ASN A 202 -26.74 3.06 16.01
C ASN A 202 -27.47 3.93 14.98
N THR A 203 -27.41 5.25 15.09
CA THR A 203 -28.05 6.15 14.11
C THR A 203 -27.33 6.12 12.76
N GLU A 204 -26.00 6.22 12.73
CA GLU A 204 -25.23 6.08 11.48
C GLU A 204 -25.41 4.68 10.86
N GLU A 205 -25.39 3.63 11.67
CA GLU A 205 -25.61 2.26 11.20
C GLU A 205 -27.00 2.09 10.59
N ASN A 206 -28.04 2.57 11.27
CA ASN A 206 -29.40 2.55 10.75
C ASN A 206 -29.56 3.39 9.47
N GLU A 207 -28.87 4.54 9.35
CA GLU A 207 -28.87 5.35 8.14
C GLU A 207 -28.22 4.62 6.95
N ILE A 208 -27.09 3.94 7.18
CA ILE A 208 -26.40 3.16 6.16
C ILE A 208 -27.24 1.95 5.74
N LEU A 209 -27.83 1.23 6.69
CA LEU A 209 -28.68 0.06 6.43
C LEU A 209 -29.99 0.43 5.73
N ASN A 210 -30.53 1.61 5.99
CA ASN A 210 -31.74 2.12 5.33
C ASN A 210 -31.48 2.85 4.01
N SER A 211 -30.22 3.06 3.63
CA SER A 211 -29.90 3.65 2.34
C SER A 211 -30.41 2.79 1.18
N THR A 212 -31.07 3.40 0.20
CA THR A 212 -31.65 2.72 -0.98
C THR A 212 -30.95 3.14 -2.26
N GLY A 213 -30.99 2.27 -3.28
CA GLY A 213 -30.35 2.46 -4.58
C GLY A 213 -28.92 1.90 -4.67
N LEU A 214 -28.33 1.95 -5.87
CA LEU A 214 -27.01 1.37 -6.17
C LEU A 214 -25.89 1.91 -5.26
N TYR A 215 -25.91 3.22 -4.98
CA TYR A 215 -24.94 3.84 -4.08
C TYR A 215 -25.14 3.41 -2.62
N GLY A 216 -26.39 3.14 -2.22
CA GLY A 216 -26.72 2.61 -0.90
C GLY A 216 -26.22 1.18 -0.73
N GLU A 217 -26.41 0.30 -1.73
CA GLU A 217 -25.87 -1.06 -1.71
C GLU A 217 -24.34 -1.07 -1.64
N PHE A 218 -23.67 -0.21 -2.41
CA PHE A 218 -22.22 -0.08 -2.32
C PHE A 218 -21.76 0.37 -0.92
N ARG A 219 -22.45 1.35 -0.33
CA ARG A 219 -22.17 1.78 1.05
C ARG A 219 -22.37 0.65 2.06
N LYS A 220 -23.42 -0.15 1.93
CA LYS A 220 -23.66 -1.32 2.77
C LYS A 220 -22.55 -2.37 2.61
N ALA A 221 -22.10 -2.62 1.38
CA ALA A 221 -21.00 -3.54 1.11
C ALA A 221 -19.69 -3.07 1.75
N ILE A 222 -19.36 -1.78 1.64
CA ILE A 222 -18.17 -1.21 2.31
C ILE A 222 -18.31 -1.31 3.83
N PHE A 223 -19.49 -1.01 4.36
CA PHE A 223 -19.77 -1.09 5.80
C PHE A 223 -19.63 -2.52 6.34
N ASP A 224 -20.18 -3.51 5.64
CA ASP A 224 -20.01 -4.92 5.95
C ASP A 224 -18.53 -5.32 5.94
N LEU A 225 -17.77 -4.85 4.95
CA LEU A 225 -16.34 -5.10 4.83
C LEU A 225 -15.54 -4.43 5.97
N GLU A 226 -15.97 -3.25 6.44
CA GLU A 226 -15.40 -2.59 7.62
C GLU A 226 -15.61 -3.42 8.89
N ILE A 227 -16.82 -3.95 9.11
CA ILE A 227 -17.14 -4.80 10.26
C ILE A 227 -16.32 -6.08 10.21
N ARG A 228 -16.34 -6.77 9.06
CA ARG A 228 -15.63 -8.03 8.88
C ARG A 228 -14.11 -7.87 9.04
N SER A 229 -13.55 -6.75 8.57
CA SER A 229 -12.13 -6.44 8.75
C SER A 229 -11.78 -6.22 10.22
N LYS A 230 -12.66 -5.57 10.98
CA LYS A 230 -12.50 -5.38 12.42
C LYS A 230 -12.53 -6.73 13.15
N GLU A 231 -13.54 -7.56 12.91
CA GLU A 231 -13.67 -8.89 13.51
C GLU A 231 -12.45 -9.77 13.20
N PHE A 232 -12.03 -9.79 11.93
CA PHE A 232 -10.84 -10.51 11.51
C PHE A 232 -9.59 -10.07 12.29
N LEU A 233 -9.41 -8.76 12.50
CA LEU A 233 -8.28 -8.25 13.27
C LEU A 233 -8.40 -8.53 14.78
N GLU A 234 -9.61 -8.52 15.34
CA GLU A 234 -9.84 -8.93 16.73
C GLU A 234 -9.47 -10.40 16.95
N ASP A 235 -9.89 -11.29 16.05
CA ASP A 235 -9.59 -12.73 16.08
C ASP A 235 -8.10 -13.06 15.82
N LEU A 236 -7.42 -12.17 15.10
CA LEU A 236 -6.02 -12.30 14.77
C LEU A 236 -5.13 -11.80 15.92
N LEU A 237 -5.50 -10.69 16.57
CA LEU A 237 -4.66 -9.95 17.52
C LEU A 237 -4.91 -10.29 19.00
N ASN A 238 -6.04 -10.93 19.33
CA ASN A 238 -6.34 -11.50 20.66
C ASN A 238 -5.92 -12.98 20.75
#